data_AF-A0A9P5WCY4-F1
#
_entry.id   AF-A0A9P5WCY4-F1
#
_cell.length_a   1.000
_cell.length_b   1.000
_cell.length_c   1.000
_cell.angle_alpha   90.00
_cell.angle_beta   90.00
_cell.angle_gamma   90.00
#
_symmetry.space_group_name_H-M   'P 1'
#
loop_
_entity.id
_entity.type
_entity.pdbx_description
1 polymer ?
#
loop_
_entity_poly.entity_id
_entity_poly.type
_entity_poly.pdbx_seq_one_letter_code
_entity_poly.pdbx_strand_id
1 'polypeptide(L)'
;MLHSPTQIDHTPPPLTRVNSVVSLYQSCLNLIDRLAGVPDFEQYLDPELLQRSNHGPHSPTGSNDPVNQLWVLFRLGAPLACIFNGFRPKQLLEINNIEASLSNVNTCKASVFHFIIACRQELHFKEEDVFTISELYQDDTNGFVK
;
A
#
# COMPACT_ATOMS: atom_id res chain seq x y z
N MET A 1 51.27 28.23 44.66
CA MET A 1 50.79 27.43 43.51
C MET A 1 49.75 26.45 44.04
N LEU A 2 48.47 26.82 43.99
CA LEU A 2 47.33 25.98 44.35
C LEU A 2 46.46 25.90 43.09
N HIS A 3 46.40 24.71 42.49
CA HIS A 3 45.60 24.46 41.30
C HIS A 3 44.18 24.07 41.72
N SER A 4 43.19 24.85 41.25
CA SER A 4 41.77 24.51 41.32
C SER A 4 41.41 23.56 40.17
N PRO A 5 40.59 22.51 40.40
CA PRO A 5 40.11 21.66 39.32
C PRO A 5 38.88 22.27 38.62
N THR A 6 38.92 22.19 37.29
CA THR A 6 37.93 22.67 36.32
C THR A 6 36.61 21.90 36.44
N GLN A 7 35.49 22.61 36.63
CA GLN A 7 34.14 22.06 36.61
C GLN A 7 33.74 21.71 35.16
N ILE A 8 33.48 20.43 34.89
CA ILE A 8 33.02 19.94 33.59
C ILE A 8 31.49 20.03 33.59
N ASP A 9 30.93 21.02 32.89
CA ASP A 9 29.49 21.19 32.71
C ASP A 9 28.97 20.15 31.70
N HIS A 10 28.33 19.10 32.21
CA HIS A 10 27.68 18.07 31.42
C HIS A 10 26.29 18.57 30.99
N THR A 11 26.20 19.16 29.79
CA THR A 11 24.91 19.32 29.12
C THR A 11 24.44 17.95 28.60
N PRO A 12 23.22 17.48 28.94
CA PRO A 12 22.69 16.26 28.34
C PRO A 12 22.44 16.50 26.84
N PRO A 13 22.71 15.50 25.98
CA PRO A 13 22.45 15.62 24.55
C PRO A 13 20.94 15.83 24.31
N PRO A 14 20.56 16.60 23.27
CA PRO A 14 19.17 16.77 22.91
C PRO A 14 18.58 15.38 22.57
N LEU A 15 17.39 15.10 23.12
CA LEU A 15 16.60 13.94 22.74
C LEU A 15 16.26 14.05 21.25
N THR A 16 17.10 13.47 20.40
CA THR A 16 16.77 13.23 19.00
C THR A 16 15.51 12.38 19.00
N ARG A 17 14.40 12.98 18.56
CA ARG A 17 13.18 12.27 18.19
C ARG A 17 13.61 11.14 17.26
N VAL A 18 13.57 9.90 17.76
CA VAL A 18 13.80 8.71 16.94
C VAL A 18 12.65 8.66 15.96
N ASN A 19 12.84 9.23 14.78
CA ASN A 19 11.96 8.98 13.66
C ASN A 19 12.30 7.56 13.20
N SER A 20 11.63 6.55 13.76
CA SER A 20 11.77 5.17 13.31
C SER A 20 11.20 5.08 11.91
N VAL A 21 12.05 5.26 10.91
CA VAL A 21 11.71 4.94 9.51
C VAL A 21 11.42 3.45 9.45
N VAL A 22 10.12 3.11 9.47
CA VAL A 22 9.66 1.73 9.27
C VAL A 22 10.10 1.31 7.87
N SER A 23 10.75 0.16 7.73
CA SER A 23 11.15 -0.34 6.41
C SER A 23 9.92 -0.59 5.55
N LEU A 24 10.06 -0.48 4.22
CA LEU A 24 8.95 -0.74 3.28
C LEU A 24 8.25 -2.07 3.57
N TYR A 25 9.04 -3.12 3.80
CA TYR A 25 8.55 -4.45 4.17
C TYR A 25 7.64 -4.41 5.41
N GLN A 26 8.07 -3.75 6.49
CA GLN A 26 7.28 -3.62 7.72
C GLN A 26 6.03 -2.76 7.50
N SER A 27 6.12 -1.70 6.67
CA SER A 27 4.96 -0.89 6.29
C SER A 27 3.94 -1.72 5.51
N CYS A 28 4.40 -2.57 4.60
CA CYS A 28 3.55 -3.51 3.85
C CYS A 28 2.87 -4.53 4.78
N LEU A 29 3.60 -5.11 5.73
CA LEU A 29 2.99 -6.02 6.73
C LEU A 29 1.90 -5.33 7.56
N ASN A 30 2.19 -4.13 8.07
CA ASN A 30 1.21 -3.35 8.83
C ASN A 30 -0.02 -2.99 7.97
N LEU A 31 0.17 -2.77 6.67
CA LEU A 31 -0.95 -2.51 5.77
C LEU A 31 -1.80 -3.75 5.56
N ILE A 32 -1.20 -4.92 5.35
CA ILE A 32 -1.93 -6.19 5.21
C ILE A 32 -2.78 -6.46 6.46
N ASP A 33 -2.22 -6.29 7.65
CA ASP A 33 -2.94 -6.46 8.92
C ASP A 33 -4.16 -5.52 9.02
N ARG A 34 -3.98 -4.25 8.64
CA ARG A 34 -5.08 -3.28 8.62
C ARG A 34 -6.14 -3.59 7.57
N LEU A 35 -5.74 -4.14 6.42
CA LEU A 35 -6.64 -4.53 5.35
C LEU A 35 -7.51 -5.73 5.75
N ALA A 36 -6.99 -6.65 6.57
CA ALA A 36 -7.79 -7.75 7.14
C ALA A 36 -8.92 -7.24 8.07
N GLY A 37 -8.78 -6.03 8.61
CA GLY A 37 -9.83 -5.36 9.36
C GLY A 37 -10.94 -4.73 8.50
N VAL A 38 -10.81 -4.70 7.17
CA VAL A 38 -11.78 -4.06 6.27
C VAL A 38 -12.92 -5.04 5.97
N PRO A 39 -14.20 -4.64 6.13
CA PRO A 39 -15.34 -5.50 5.80
C PRO A 39 -15.28 -6.01 4.36
N ASP A 40 -15.60 -7.29 4.17
CA ASP A 40 -15.62 -7.98 2.88
C ASP A 40 -14.26 -8.06 2.14
N PHE A 41 -13.16 -7.69 2.79
CA PHE A 41 -11.83 -7.65 2.19
C PHE A 41 -11.05 -8.96 2.27
N GLU A 42 -11.38 -9.84 3.23
CA GLU A 42 -10.70 -11.10 3.52
C GLU A 42 -10.47 -11.98 2.28
N GLN A 43 -11.45 -12.02 1.37
CA GLN A 43 -11.37 -12.81 0.14
C GLN A 43 -10.19 -12.42 -0.76
N TYR A 44 -9.74 -11.15 -0.71
CA TYR A 44 -8.64 -10.67 -1.54
C TYR A 44 -7.27 -10.98 -0.96
N LEU A 45 -7.21 -11.28 0.35
CA LEU A 45 -5.99 -11.71 1.04
C LEU A 45 -5.77 -13.22 0.94
N ASP A 46 -6.65 -13.95 0.23
CA ASP A 46 -6.50 -15.37 0.01
C ASP A 46 -5.20 -15.68 -0.79
N PRO A 47 -4.30 -16.50 -0.23
CA PRO A 47 -3.04 -16.84 -0.88
C PRO A 47 -3.22 -17.56 -2.23
N GLU A 48 -4.27 -18.36 -2.42
CA GLU A 48 -4.57 -19.00 -3.71
C GLU A 48 -4.93 -17.95 -4.77
N LEU A 49 -5.75 -16.96 -4.40
CA LEU A 49 -6.12 -15.87 -5.31
C LEU A 49 -4.90 -15.07 -5.73
N LEU A 50 -4.07 -14.64 -4.77
CA LEU A 50 -2.86 -13.87 -5.05
C LEU A 50 -1.87 -14.67 -5.91
N GLN A 51 -1.80 -15.99 -5.73
CA GLN A 51 -0.97 -16.86 -6.53
C GLN A 51 -1.49 -17.04 -7.96
N ARG A 52 -2.81 -17.16 -8.17
CA ARG A 52 -3.45 -17.19 -9.50
C ARG A 52 -3.27 -15.89 -10.28
N SER A 53 -3.14 -14.77 -9.56
CA SER A 53 -2.98 -13.42 -10.13
C SER A 53 -1.53 -13.11 -10.58
N ASN A 54 -0.56 -13.93 -10.18
CA ASN A 54 0.84 -13.77 -10.55
C ASN A 54 1.11 -14.23 -11.99
N HIS A 55 0.86 -13.35 -12.97
CA HIS A 55 1.22 -13.58 -14.38
C HIS A 55 2.61 -13.03 -14.78
N GLY A 56 3.51 -12.79 -13.82
CA GLY A 56 4.85 -12.25 -14.06
C GLY A 56 5.96 -13.31 -14.14
N PRO A 57 7.08 -13.07 -14.87
CA PRO A 57 8.21 -14.00 -14.98
C PRO A 57 9.01 -14.18 -13.67
N HIS A 58 8.65 -13.48 -12.60
CA HIS A 58 9.27 -13.58 -11.28
C HIS A 58 8.41 -14.46 -10.36
N SER A 59 8.58 -15.77 -10.40
CA SER A 59 8.13 -16.69 -9.34
C SER A 59 9.00 -17.94 -9.36
N PRO A 60 9.90 -18.13 -8.37
CA PRO A 60 9.63 -19.19 -7.40
C PRO A 60 10.27 -18.98 -6.00
N THR A 61 10.35 -17.76 -5.46
CA THR A 61 10.72 -17.55 -4.04
C THR A 61 9.93 -16.38 -3.44
N GLY A 62 8.84 -16.68 -2.72
CA GLY A 62 8.21 -15.71 -1.82
C GLY A 62 6.77 -15.33 -2.16
N SER A 63 5.85 -16.30 -2.19
CA SER A 63 4.43 -16.04 -1.87
C SER A 63 4.22 -15.38 -0.49
N ASN A 64 5.29 -15.24 0.30
CA ASN A 64 5.36 -14.60 1.61
C ASN A 64 5.96 -13.17 1.58
N ASP A 65 6.31 -12.62 0.42
CA ASP A 65 6.78 -11.23 0.37
C ASP A 65 5.57 -10.26 0.40
N PRO A 66 5.44 -9.40 1.43
CA PRO A 66 4.29 -8.53 1.63
C PRO A 66 4.25 -7.39 0.61
N VAL A 67 5.40 -7.01 0.02
CA VAL A 67 5.45 -5.99 -1.02
C VAL A 67 4.83 -6.56 -2.29
N ASN A 68 5.26 -7.74 -2.73
CA ASN A 68 4.69 -8.41 -3.89
C ASN A 68 3.20 -8.74 -3.71
N GLN A 69 2.80 -9.20 -2.52
CA GLN A 69 1.39 -9.47 -2.23
C GLN A 69 0.51 -8.24 -2.42
N LEU A 70 0.86 -7.10 -1.81
CA LEU A 70 0.10 -5.86 -1.98
C LEU A 70 0.14 -5.35 -3.41
N TRP A 71 1.27 -5.54 -4.09
CA TRP A 71 1.44 -5.13 -5.47
C TRP A 71 0.45 -5.87 -6.40
N VAL A 72 0.39 -7.19 -6.29
CA VAL A 72 -0.55 -8.04 -7.03
C VAL A 72 -1.99 -7.71 -6.64
N LEU A 73 -2.26 -7.58 -5.35
CA LEU A 73 -3.57 -7.23 -4.79
C LEU A 73 -4.11 -5.94 -5.41
N PHE A 74 -3.34 -4.85 -5.39
CA PHE A 74 -3.80 -3.56 -5.92
C PHE A 74 -3.93 -3.57 -7.45
N ARG A 75 -3.09 -4.34 -8.17
CA ARG A 75 -3.22 -4.54 -9.62
C ARG A 75 -4.50 -5.25 -10.03
N LEU A 76 -5.24 -5.91 -9.13
CA LEU A 76 -6.57 -6.47 -9.43
C LEU A 76 -7.66 -5.39 -9.53
N GLY A 77 -7.45 -4.22 -8.95
CA GLY A 77 -8.38 -3.09 -8.96
C GLY A 77 -9.63 -3.26 -8.08
N ALA A 78 -10.28 -4.43 -8.09
CA ALA A 78 -11.44 -4.72 -7.24
C ALA A 78 -11.17 -4.51 -5.73
N PRO A 79 -9.99 -4.88 -5.17
CA PRO A 79 -9.67 -4.58 -3.78
C PRO A 79 -9.65 -3.08 -3.48
N LEU A 80 -9.16 -2.25 -4.39
CA LEU A 80 -9.15 -0.79 -4.22
C LEU A 80 -10.57 -0.21 -4.14
N ALA A 81 -11.48 -0.72 -4.97
CA ALA A 81 -12.90 -0.35 -4.89
C ALA A 81 -13.53 -0.76 -3.57
N CYS A 82 -13.22 -1.96 -3.06
CA CYS A 82 -13.66 -2.43 -1.75
C CYS A 82 -13.18 -1.50 -0.61
N ILE A 83 -11.89 -1.15 -0.60
CA ILE A 83 -11.32 -0.21 0.38
C ILE A 83 -12.03 1.14 0.32
N PHE A 84 -12.20 1.69 -0.89
CA PHE A 84 -12.86 2.98 -1.07
C PHE A 84 -14.30 2.98 -0.54
N ASN A 85 -15.05 1.92 -0.85
CA ASN A 85 -16.43 1.74 -0.38
C ASN A 85 -16.53 1.66 1.15
N GLY A 86 -15.48 1.19 1.82
CA GLY A 86 -15.37 1.19 3.29
C GLY A 86 -15.41 2.58 3.93
N PHE A 87 -15.02 3.64 3.20
CA PHE A 87 -15.15 5.03 3.66
C PHE A 87 -16.58 5.57 3.59
N ARG A 88 -17.53 4.77 3.07
CA ARG A 88 -18.94 5.15 2.85
C ARG A 88 -19.06 6.46 2.05
N PRO A 89 -18.47 6.52 0.85
CA PRO A 89 -18.60 7.66 -0.05
C PRO A 89 -20.06 7.88 -0.47
N LYS A 90 -20.37 9.03 -1.05
CA LYS A 90 -21.73 9.28 -1.59
C LYS A 90 -22.07 8.34 -2.74
N GLN A 91 -21.06 7.98 -3.53
CA GLN A 91 -21.17 7.04 -4.63
C GLN A 91 -20.17 5.89 -4.43
N LEU A 92 -20.70 4.67 -4.31
CA LEU A 92 -19.88 3.47 -4.25
C LEU A 92 -19.26 3.16 -5.62
N LEU A 93 -18.04 2.65 -5.61
CA LEU A 93 -17.40 2.08 -6.77
C LEU A 93 -17.95 0.68 -7.03
N GLU A 94 -18.12 0.36 -8.31
CA GLU A 94 -18.49 -0.99 -8.73
C GLU A 94 -17.33 -1.95 -8.43
N ILE A 95 -17.65 -3.05 -7.75
CA ILE A 95 -16.69 -4.12 -7.47
C ILE A 95 -16.90 -5.20 -8.53
N ASN A 96 -15.96 -5.27 -9.48
CA ASN A 96 -15.93 -6.33 -10.48
C ASN A 96 -15.72 -7.70 -9.80
N ASN A 97 -16.33 -8.74 -10.38
CA ASN A 97 -16.08 -10.11 -9.93
C ASN A 97 -14.57 -10.43 -10.06
N ILE A 98 -13.99 -11.06 -9.05
CA ILE A 98 -12.59 -11.50 -9.00
C ILE A 98 -12.20 -12.26 -10.27
N GLU A 99 -13.04 -13.16 -10.76
CA GLU A 99 -12.76 -13.93 -11.99
C GLU A 99 -12.63 -13.03 -13.23
N ALA A 100 -13.37 -11.91 -13.29
CA ALA A 100 -13.24 -10.93 -14.37
C ALA A 100 -11.89 -10.18 -14.28
N SER A 101 -11.44 -9.84 -13.07
CA SER A 101 -10.12 -9.24 -12.86
C SER A 101 -8.97 -10.19 -13.21
N LEU A 102 -9.11 -11.49 -12.91
CA LEU A 102 -8.10 -12.48 -13.28
C LEU A 102 -7.99 -12.68 -14.80
N SER A 103 -9.13 -12.63 -15.50
CA SER A 103 -9.14 -12.90 -16.95
C SER A 103 -8.82 -11.67 -17.82
N ASN A 104 -8.96 -10.44 -17.31
CA ASN A 104 -8.87 -9.24 -18.14
C ASN A 104 -8.20 -8.04 -17.44
N VAL A 105 -6.93 -7.82 -17.79
CA VAL A 105 -6.14 -6.68 -17.30
C VAL A 105 -6.77 -5.31 -17.58
N ASN A 106 -7.56 -5.17 -18.65
CA ASN A 106 -8.24 -3.90 -18.93
C ASN A 106 -9.37 -3.63 -17.93
N THR A 107 -10.03 -4.67 -17.41
CA THR A 107 -11.03 -4.54 -16.34
C THR A 107 -10.37 -4.11 -15.03
N CYS A 108 -9.19 -4.65 -14.74
CA CYS A 108 -8.39 -4.22 -13.60
C CYS A 108 -7.99 -2.75 -13.72
N LYS A 109 -7.41 -2.34 -14.86
CA LYS A 109 -6.99 -0.96 -15.11
C LYS A 109 -8.17 0.02 -15.06
N ALA A 110 -9.34 -0.36 -15.56
CA ALA A 110 -10.55 0.44 -15.45
C ALA A 110 -10.97 0.62 -13.98
N SER A 111 -10.94 -0.45 -13.18
CA SER A 111 -11.25 -0.38 -11.75
C SER A 111 -10.26 0.53 -10.99
N VAL A 112 -8.96 0.40 -11.28
CA VAL A 112 -7.92 1.28 -10.74
C VAL A 112 -8.15 2.74 -11.14
N PHE A 113 -8.49 2.99 -12.41
CA PHE A 113 -8.82 4.34 -12.89
C PHE A 113 -9.97 4.96 -12.10
N HIS A 114 -11.07 4.23 -11.94
CA HIS A 114 -12.22 4.70 -11.18
C HIS A 114 -11.89 4.99 -9.72
N PHE A 115 -11.08 4.15 -9.09
CA PHE A 115 -10.56 4.40 -7.75
C PHE A 115 -9.79 5.72 -7.65
N ILE A 116 -8.83 5.96 -8.55
CA ILE A 116 -8.03 7.19 -8.58
C ILE A 116 -8.92 8.43 -8.72
N ILE A 117 -9.91 8.39 -9.62
CA ILE A 117 -10.85 9.49 -9.83
C ILE A 117 -11.70 9.73 -8.58
N ALA A 118 -12.21 8.67 -7.95
CA ALA A 118 -13.05 8.77 -6.77
C ALA A 118 -12.29 9.33 -5.56
N CYS A 119 -11.03 8.93 -5.36
CA CYS A 119 -10.16 9.52 -4.33
C CYS A 119 -10.01 11.04 -4.50
N ARG A 120 -9.87 11.53 -5.73
CA ARG A 120 -9.76 12.96 -6.01
C ARG A 120 -11.08 13.70 -5.79
N GLN A 121 -12.20 13.08 -6.16
CA GLN A 121 -13.51 13.74 -6.12
C GLN A 121 -14.15 13.72 -4.74
N GLU A 122 -14.12 12.59 -4.04
CA GLU A 122 -14.83 12.39 -2.76
C GLU A 122 -13.91 12.55 -1.55
N LEU A 123 -12.62 12.18 -1.65
CA LEU A 123 -11.66 12.33 -0.55
C LEU A 123 -10.76 13.57 -0.70
N HIS A 124 -10.91 14.31 -1.81
CA HIS A 124 -10.19 15.55 -2.11
C HIS A 124 -8.66 15.39 -2.13
N PHE A 125 -8.17 14.20 -2.50
CA PHE A 125 -6.74 13.99 -2.68
C PHE A 125 -6.23 14.78 -3.88
N LYS A 126 -5.04 15.38 -3.75
CA LYS A 126 -4.40 16.09 -4.86
C LYS A 126 -3.82 15.08 -5.84
N GLU A 127 -3.59 15.53 -7.07
CA GLU A 127 -3.00 14.68 -8.11
C GLU A 127 -1.61 14.15 -7.73
N GLU A 128 -0.81 14.94 -7.01
CA GLU A 128 0.52 14.54 -6.52
C GLU A 128 0.47 13.44 -5.44
N ASP A 129 -0.63 13.38 -4.68
CA ASP A 129 -0.84 12.47 -3.55
C ASP A 129 -1.46 11.12 -3.98
N VAL A 130 -1.83 10.96 -5.25
CA VAL A 130 -2.41 9.72 -5.79
C VAL A 130 -1.45 9.11 -6.81
N PHE A 131 -1.36 7.79 -6.82
CA PHE A 131 -0.61 7.06 -7.84
C PHE A 131 -1.35 7.03 -9.18
N THR A 132 -0.61 6.83 -10.26
CA THR A 132 -1.12 6.63 -11.61
C THR A 132 -1.23 5.15 -11.94
N ILE A 133 -2.06 4.81 -12.93
CA ILE A 133 -2.12 3.43 -13.46
C ILE A 133 -0.73 2.97 -13.93
N SER A 134 0.04 3.85 -14.57
CA SER A 134 1.40 3.51 -15.01
C SER A 134 2.31 3.17 -13.83
N GLU A 135 2.29 3.95 -12.75
CA GLU A 135 3.08 3.67 -11.54
C GLU A 135 2.70 2.33 -10.91
N LEU A 136 1.41 1.96 -10.89
CA LEU A 136 0.97 0.67 -10.34
C LEU A 136 1.29 -0.53 -11.25
N TYR A 137 1.42 -0.32 -12.56
CA TYR A 137 1.69 -1.39 -13.54
C TYR A 137 3.14 -1.43 -14.03
N GLN A 138 4.01 -0.52 -13.58
CA GLN A 138 5.46 -0.62 -13.77
C GLN A 138 6.05 -1.69 -12.86
N ASP A 139 7.15 -2.32 -13.25
CA ASP A 139 7.81 -3.36 -12.44
C ASP A 139 8.89 -2.76 -11.52
N ASP A 140 8.56 -1.67 -10.82
CA ASP A 140 9.45 -1.00 -9.88
C ASP A 140 8.69 -0.55 -8.62
N THR A 141 9.31 -0.73 -7.44
CA THR A 141 8.74 -0.42 -6.13
C THR A 141 8.57 1.08 -5.82
N ASN A 142 9.03 1.98 -6.70
CA ASN A 142 8.90 3.43 -6.55
C ASN A 142 7.43 3.88 -6.34
N GLY A 143 6.46 3.13 -6.87
CA GLY A 143 5.04 3.40 -6.64
C GLY A 143 4.56 3.22 -5.19
N PHE A 144 5.29 2.47 -4.34
CA PHE A 144 4.92 2.15 -2.95
C PHE A 144 5.54 3.09 -1.91
N VAL A 145 6.48 3.96 -2.30
CA VAL A 145 7.19 4.87 -1.40
C VAL A 145 6.63 6.29 -1.41
N LYS A 146 5.46 6.51 -2.03
CA LYS A 146 4.71 7.78 -1.99
C LYS A 146 3.77 7.84 -0.79
#